data_AF-A0A820MIY0-F1
#
_entry.id   AF-A0A820MIY0-F1
#
_cell.length_a   1.000
_cell.length_b   1.000
_cell.length_c   1.000
_cell.angle_alpha   90.00
_cell.angle_beta   90.00
_cell.angle_gamma   90.00
#
_symmetry.space_group_name_H-M   'P 1'
#
loop_
_entity.id
_entity.type
_entity.pdbx_description
1 polymer ?
#
loop_
_entity_poly.entity_id
_entity_poly.type
_entity_poly.pdbx_seq_one_letter_code
_entity_poly.pdbx_strand_id
1 'polypeptide(L)'
;MLSSLKNYFRKVNIYYSDSNLTLEQRDHENRSNIIATRIFLIVLIITFIIFILAFRLSFQTTTVTISNPTQEQFQNLPFTTYCPCSRISIFYDQFTSINVKFHQVCSSDFISDRWIQSIFTGSNTTYFYLEDFRTYGSAAF
;
A
#
# COMPACT_ATOMS: atom_id res chain seq x y z
N MET A 1 42.15 -41.45 -3.12
CA MET A 1 40.97 -41.08 -2.30
C MET A 1 39.70 -40.91 -3.14
N LEU A 2 39.70 -40.08 -4.20
CA LEU A 2 38.55 -39.91 -5.12
C LEU A 2 38.12 -41.21 -5.86
N SER A 3 39.07 -42.08 -6.24
CA SER A 3 38.77 -43.35 -6.92
C SER A 3 38.02 -44.34 -6.03
N SER A 4 38.41 -44.44 -4.76
CA SER A 4 37.75 -45.29 -3.77
C SER A 4 36.33 -44.81 -3.47
N LEU A 5 36.12 -43.49 -3.38
CA LEU A 5 34.80 -42.88 -3.17
C LEU A 5 33.87 -43.15 -4.36
N LYS A 6 34.37 -42.99 -5.59
CA LYS A 6 33.62 -43.29 -6.82
C LYS A 6 33.18 -44.75 -6.89
N ASN A 7 34.07 -45.66 -6.50
CA ASN A 7 33.76 -47.09 -6.47
C ASN A 7 32.74 -47.46 -5.38
N TYR A 8 32.79 -46.77 -4.24
CA TYR A 8 31.79 -46.89 -3.19
C TYR A 8 30.41 -46.48 -3.70
N PHE A 9 30.27 -45.27 -4.26
CA PHE A 9 29.00 -44.79 -4.82
C PHE A 9 28.46 -45.66 -5.96
N ARG A 10 29.35 -46.30 -6.74
CA ARG A 10 28.93 -47.19 -7.84
C ARG A 10 28.22 -48.46 -7.34
N LYS A 11 28.49 -48.89 -6.11
CA LYS A 11 27.94 -50.09 -5.47
C LYS A 11 26.83 -49.80 -4.46
N VAL A 12 26.45 -48.54 -4.28
CA VAL A 12 25.37 -48.18 -3.37
C VAL A 12 24.06 -48.77 -3.88
N ASN A 13 23.39 -49.48 -2.99
CA ASN A 13 22.05 -50.02 -3.15
C ASN A 13 21.29 -49.73 -1.85
N ILE A 14 20.19 -48.99 -1.94
CA ILE A 14 19.38 -48.60 -0.78
C ILE A 14 18.33 -49.68 -0.43
N TYR A 15 18.02 -50.56 -1.38
CA TYR A 15 17.01 -51.60 -1.22
C TYR A 15 17.61 -52.84 -0.55
N TYR A 16 16.83 -53.46 0.32
CA TYR A 16 17.21 -54.71 0.97
C TYR A 16 17.13 -55.87 -0.04
N SER A 17 18.02 -56.86 0.10
CA SER A 17 18.00 -58.07 -0.74
C SER A 17 17.24 -59.18 -0.04
N ASP A 18 16.31 -59.84 -0.75
CA ASP A 18 15.59 -60.99 -0.21
C ASP A 18 16.48 -62.24 -0.17
N SER A 19 16.62 -62.83 1.01
CA SER A 19 17.44 -64.01 1.24
C SER A 19 16.84 -65.30 0.66
N ASN A 20 15.54 -65.31 0.36
CA ASN A 20 14.82 -66.49 -0.15
C ASN A 20 14.96 -66.67 -1.68
N LEU A 21 15.58 -65.72 -2.39
CA LEU A 21 15.76 -65.78 -3.83
C LEU A 21 16.90 -66.70 -4.24
N THR A 22 16.75 -67.35 -5.40
CA THR A 22 17.86 -68.07 -6.04
C THR A 22 18.99 -67.09 -6.42
N LEU A 23 20.19 -67.62 -6.67
CA LEU A 23 21.36 -66.79 -7.04
C LEU A 23 21.08 -65.91 -8.27
N GLU A 24 20.44 -66.48 -9.30
CA GLU A 24 20.11 -65.76 -10.53
C GLU A 24 19.09 -64.63 -10.30
N GLN A 25 18.05 -64.92 -9.50
CA GLN A 25 17.03 -63.93 -9.15
C GLN A 25 17.64 -62.77 -8.35
N ARG A 26 18.53 -63.09 -7.41
CA ARG A 26 19.21 -62.11 -6.57
C ARG A 26 20.15 -61.19 -7.36
N ASP A 27 20.87 -61.74 -8.34
CA ASP A 27 21.73 -60.96 -9.21
C ASP A 27 20.92 -60.00 -10.11
N HIS A 28 19.80 -60.48 -10.65
CA HIS A 28 18.88 -59.64 -11.42
C HIS A 28 18.28 -58.52 -10.56
N GLU A 29 17.78 -58.87 -9.37
CA GLU A 29 17.20 -57.93 -8.42
C GLU A 29 18.22 -56.87 -7.99
N ASN A 30 19.44 -57.27 -7.63
CA ASN A 30 20.50 -56.35 -7.21
C ASN A 30 20.86 -55.33 -8.31
N ARG A 31 20.92 -55.76 -9.58
CA ARG A 31 21.14 -54.85 -10.71
C ARG A 31 20.00 -53.83 -10.84
N SER A 32 18.76 -54.29 -10.75
CA SER A 32 17.57 -53.42 -10.78
C SER A 32 17.59 -52.41 -9.62
N ASN A 33 17.87 -52.89 -8.41
CA ASN A 33 17.89 -52.09 -7.19
C ASN A 33 18.99 -51.01 -7.21
N ILE A 34 20.17 -51.32 -7.78
CA ILE A 34 21.23 -50.31 -8.00
C ILE A 34 20.77 -49.23 -8.98
N ILE A 35 20.08 -49.59 -10.06
CA ILE A 35 19.55 -48.62 -11.04
C ILE A 35 18.47 -47.75 -10.38
N ALA A 36 17.51 -48.38 -9.69
CA ALA A 36 16.45 -47.69 -8.97
C ALA A 36 17.02 -46.73 -7.90
N THR A 37 18.08 -47.14 -7.19
CA THR A 37 18.79 -46.30 -6.23
C THR A 37 19.36 -45.05 -6.89
N ARG A 38 19.97 -45.17 -8.09
CA ARG A 38 20.50 -44.00 -8.82
C ARG A 38 19.39 -43.05 -9.25
N ILE A 39 18.29 -43.58 -9.78
CA ILE A 39 17.14 -42.77 -10.18
C ILE A 39 16.57 -42.04 -8.96
N PHE A 40 16.37 -42.75 -7.85
CA PHE A 40 15.88 -42.17 -6.60
C PHE A 40 16.77 -41.01 -6.13
N LEU A 41 18.09 -41.20 -6.08
CA LEU A 41 19.02 -40.15 -5.65
C LEU A 41 19.00 -38.92 -6.59
N ILE A 42 18.91 -39.14 -7.90
CA ILE A 42 18.81 -38.05 -8.87
C ILE A 42 17.52 -37.26 -8.65
N VAL A 43 16.39 -37.95 -8.54
CA VAL A 43 15.08 -37.32 -8.29
C VAL A 43 15.08 -36.57 -6.95
N LEU A 44 15.65 -37.18 -5.90
CA LEU A 44 15.76 -36.58 -4.59
C LEU A 44 16.57 -35.26 -4.63
N ILE A 45 17.73 -35.27 -5.29
CA ILE A 45 18.55 -34.07 -5.47
C ILE A 45 17.77 -33.00 -6.24
N ILE A 46 17.10 -33.36 -7.33
CA ILE A 46 16.28 -32.43 -8.12
C ILE A 46 15.17 -31.82 -7.24
N THR A 47 14.47 -32.63 -6.45
CA THR A 47 13.41 -32.13 -5.57
C THR A 47 13.94 -31.16 -4.51
N PHE A 48 15.11 -31.43 -3.92
CA PHE A 48 15.74 -30.48 -2.99
C PHE A 48 16.17 -29.19 -3.68
N ILE A 49 16.69 -29.25 -4.91
CA ILE A 49 17.04 -28.05 -5.68
C ILE A 49 15.79 -27.20 -5.93
N ILE A 50 14.69 -27.81 -6.40
CA ILE A 50 13.42 -27.12 -6.63
C ILE A 50 12.92 -26.48 -5.32
N PHE A 51 12.96 -27.22 -4.21
CA PHE A 51 12.54 -26.71 -2.91
C PHE A 51 13.37 -25.50 -2.47
N ILE A 52 14.70 -25.58 -2.55
CA ILE A 52 15.59 -24.47 -2.21
C ILE A 52 15.29 -23.26 -3.10
N LEU A 53 15.13 -23.44 -4.41
CA LEU A 53 14.79 -22.36 -5.32
C LEU A 53 13.44 -21.74 -4.95
N ALA A 54 12.39 -22.55 -4.72
CA ALA A 54 11.08 -22.06 -4.34
C ALA A 54 11.12 -21.20 -3.05
N PHE A 55 11.89 -21.63 -2.05
CA PHE A 55 12.07 -20.86 -0.81
C PHE A 55 12.86 -19.57 -1.04
N ARG A 56 13.88 -19.60 -1.89
CA ARG A 56 14.74 -18.44 -2.15
C ARG A 56 14.10 -17.42 -3.09
N LEU A 57 13.27 -17.87 -4.03
CA LEU A 57 12.50 -17.02 -4.95
C LEU A 57 11.19 -16.52 -4.31
N SER A 58 10.87 -16.92 -3.08
CA SER A 58 9.73 -16.36 -2.37
C SER A 58 9.95 -14.85 -2.17
N PHE A 59 9.14 -14.04 -2.83
CA PHE A 59 9.21 -12.59 -2.74
C PHE A 59 8.81 -12.16 -1.33
N GLN A 60 9.75 -11.56 -0.62
CA GLN A 60 9.44 -10.91 0.65
C GLN A 60 8.84 -9.54 0.35
N THR A 61 7.57 -9.35 0.66
CA THR A 61 6.94 -8.03 0.61
C THR A 61 7.46 -7.19 1.77
N THR A 62 8.11 -6.06 1.44
CA THR A 62 8.55 -5.08 2.44
C THR A 62 7.59 -3.91 2.44
N THR A 63 7.15 -3.52 3.64
CA THR A 63 6.34 -2.31 3.82
C THR A 63 7.29 -1.11 3.95
N VAL A 64 7.28 -0.22 2.98
CA VAL A 64 8.03 1.05 3.04
C VAL A 64 7.11 2.13 3.58
N THR A 65 7.52 2.78 4.68
CA THR A 65 6.78 3.91 5.26
C THR A 65 7.42 5.22 4.80
N ILE A 66 6.63 6.06 4.14
CA ILE A 66 7.05 7.39 3.71
C ILE A 66 6.43 8.41 4.66
N SER A 67 7.27 9.15 5.38
CA SER A 67 6.83 10.22 6.28
C SER A 67 6.74 11.54 5.52
N ASN A 68 5.61 12.24 5.60
CA ASN A 68 5.35 13.52 4.93
C ASN A 68 5.66 13.48 3.42
N PRO A 69 4.95 12.65 2.63
CA PRO A 69 5.20 12.53 1.20
C PRO A 69 4.97 13.88 0.48
N THR A 70 5.75 14.14 -0.56
CA THR A 70 5.45 15.24 -1.49
C THR A 70 4.16 14.95 -2.28
N GLN A 71 3.58 15.97 -2.90
CA GLN A 71 2.38 15.81 -3.73
C GLN A 71 2.58 14.76 -4.84
N GLU A 72 3.72 14.81 -5.53
CA GLU A 72 4.06 13.85 -6.58
C GLU A 72 4.22 12.43 -6.02
N GLN A 73 4.86 12.27 -4.86
CA GLN A 73 5.00 10.96 -4.21
C GLN A 73 3.64 10.39 -3.83
N PHE A 74 2.75 11.22 -3.27
CA PHE A 74 1.39 10.82 -2.92
C PHE A 74 0.56 10.40 -4.13
N GLN A 75 0.66 11.14 -5.23
CA GLN A 75 -0.05 10.82 -6.49
C GLN A 75 0.42 9.49 -7.11
N ASN A 76 1.65 9.07 -6.83
CA ASN A 76 2.22 7.83 -7.33
C ASN A 76 1.96 6.63 -6.38
N LEU A 77 1.28 6.81 -5.25
CA LEU A 77 0.94 5.71 -4.34
C LEU A 77 -0.21 4.85 -4.91
N PRO A 78 -0.17 3.52 -4.74
CA PRO A 78 -1.29 2.65 -5.08
C PRO A 78 -2.56 3.00 -4.30
N PHE A 79 -3.73 2.83 -4.91
CA PHE A 79 -5.03 3.06 -4.26
C PHE A 79 -5.28 2.22 -3.00
N THR A 80 -4.56 1.11 -2.83
CA THR A 80 -4.63 0.24 -1.65
C THR A 80 -3.77 0.71 -0.48
N THR A 81 -3.09 1.86 -0.60
CA THR A 81 -2.21 2.39 0.44
C THR A 81 -3.02 2.94 1.61
N TYR A 82 -2.69 2.51 2.84
CA TYR A 82 -3.27 3.05 4.05
C TYR A 82 -2.54 4.34 4.47
N CYS A 83 -3.27 5.46 4.52
CA CYS A 83 -2.74 6.75 4.97
C CYS A 83 -3.38 7.14 6.33
N PRO A 84 -2.75 6.79 7.47
CA PRO A 84 -3.22 7.26 8.76
C PRO A 84 -2.97 8.76 8.88
N CYS A 85 -3.98 9.50 9.34
CA CYS A 85 -3.79 10.90 9.72
C CYS A 85 -2.93 10.96 10.98
N SER A 86 -1.79 11.64 10.92
CA SER A 86 -0.94 11.87 12.10
C SER A 86 -1.59 12.81 13.11
N ARG A 87 -2.49 13.69 12.64
CA ARG A 87 -3.29 14.61 13.44
C ARG A 87 -4.70 14.68 12.85
N ILE A 88 -5.71 14.66 13.71
CA ILE A 88 -7.13 14.79 13.33
C ILE A 88 -7.57 16.24 13.10
N SER A 89 -6.78 17.20 13.59
CA SER A 89 -7.05 18.62 13.48
C SER A 89 -5.75 19.40 13.36
N ILE A 90 -5.79 20.49 12.59
CA ILE A 90 -4.71 21.44 12.44
C ILE A 90 -5.24 22.78 12.97
N PHE A 91 -4.50 23.44 13.85
CA PHE A 91 -4.91 24.75 14.35
C PHE A 91 -4.87 25.78 13.21
N TYR A 92 -5.86 26.68 13.16
CA TYR A 92 -5.99 27.66 12.08
C TYR A 92 -4.76 28.53 11.91
N ASP A 93 -4.13 28.94 13.00
CA ASP A 93 -2.89 29.73 13.00
C ASP A 93 -1.71 29.04 12.28
N GLN A 94 -1.75 27.72 12.08
CA GLN A 94 -0.70 26.98 11.37
C GLN A 94 -0.80 27.05 9.85
N PHE A 95 -1.99 27.31 9.30
CA PHE A 95 -2.20 27.34 7.84
C PHE A 95 -2.87 28.61 7.33
N THR A 96 -3.37 29.46 8.23
CA THR A 96 -3.95 30.75 7.88
C THR A 96 -3.51 31.82 8.88
N SER A 97 -3.28 33.03 8.36
CA SER A 97 -2.95 34.20 9.16
C SER A 97 -4.04 35.24 8.97
N ILE A 98 -4.85 35.45 10.02
CA ILE A 98 -5.95 36.41 9.99
C ILE A 98 -5.53 37.62 10.81
N ASN A 99 -5.24 38.73 10.12
CA ASN A 99 -5.02 40.02 10.76
C ASN A 99 -6.33 40.83 10.74
N VAL A 100 -7.14 40.66 11.78
CA VAL A 100 -8.40 41.41 11.89
C VAL A 100 -8.07 42.85 12.28
N LYS A 101 -8.37 43.78 11.38
CA LYS A 101 -8.39 45.21 11.69
C LYS A 101 -9.83 45.66 11.79
N PHE A 102 -10.23 46.08 13.00
CA PHE A 102 -11.49 46.77 13.17
C PHE A 102 -11.41 48.12 12.47
N HIS A 103 -12.10 48.24 11.35
CA HIS A 103 -12.32 49.54 10.72
C HIS A 103 -13.30 50.30 11.61
N GLN A 104 -13.00 51.57 11.92
CA GLN A 104 -13.93 52.37 12.71
C GLN A 104 -15.26 52.46 11.96
N VAL A 105 -16.37 52.31 12.68
CA VAL A 105 -17.73 52.49 12.13
C VAL A 105 -17.84 53.84 11.43
N CYS A 106 -17.14 54.87 11.95
CA CYS A 106 -17.04 56.23 11.40
C CYS A 106 -16.47 56.35 9.98
N SER A 107 -15.83 55.30 9.46
CA SER A 107 -15.34 55.23 8.08
C SER A 107 -15.99 54.09 7.29
N SER A 108 -17.05 53.49 7.85
CA SER A 108 -17.87 52.52 7.13
C SER A 108 -18.78 53.26 6.15
N ASP A 109 -18.85 52.76 4.92
CA ASP A 109 -19.88 53.21 3.97
C ASP A 109 -21.29 53.06 4.54
N PHE A 110 -21.51 52.14 5.49
CA PHE A 110 -22.82 51.90 6.11
C PHE A 110 -23.34 53.03 7.00
N ILE A 111 -22.51 53.99 7.37
CA ILE A 111 -22.96 55.21 8.05
C ILE A 111 -22.92 56.44 7.15
N SER A 112 -22.53 56.27 5.88
CA SER A 112 -22.51 57.39 4.96
C SER A 112 -23.92 57.87 4.67
N ASP A 113 -24.09 59.19 4.49
CA ASP A 113 -25.38 59.76 4.11
C ASP A 113 -25.92 59.12 2.83
N ARG A 114 -25.03 58.76 1.90
CA ARG A 114 -25.37 58.04 0.67
C ARG A 114 -26.04 56.70 0.97
N TRP A 115 -25.47 55.91 1.87
CA TRP A 115 -25.98 54.59 2.22
C TRP A 115 -27.29 54.69 2.98
N ILE A 116 -27.33 55.57 3.99
CA ILE A 116 -28.53 55.85 4.78
C ILE A 116 -29.67 56.27 3.84
N GLN A 117 -29.41 57.22 2.94
CA GLN A 117 -30.38 57.62 1.93
C GLN A 117 -30.80 56.45 1.05
N SER A 118 -29.88 55.59 0.60
CA SER A 118 -30.26 54.43 -0.23
C SER A 118 -31.22 53.44 0.45
N ILE A 119 -31.16 53.32 1.79
CA ILE A 119 -32.08 52.48 2.57
C ILE A 119 -33.46 53.15 2.72
N PHE A 120 -33.50 54.47 2.88
CA PHE A 120 -34.75 55.23 3.07
C PHE A 120 -35.39 55.74 1.78
N THR A 121 -34.71 55.70 0.64
CA THR A 121 -35.22 56.16 -0.68
C THR A 121 -36.02 55.07 -1.40
N GLY A 122 -36.56 54.09 -0.68
CA GLY A 122 -37.38 53.03 -1.25
C GLY A 122 -38.78 53.51 -1.60
N SER A 123 -39.04 53.79 -2.89
CA SER A 123 -40.26 53.36 -3.62
C SER A 123 -40.54 54.22 -4.86
N ASN A 124 -39.85 53.97 -5.99
CA ASN A 124 -40.55 54.14 -7.27
C ASN A 124 -39.94 53.41 -8.48
N THR A 125 -38.73 52.80 -8.43
CA THR A 125 -38.12 52.31 -9.69
C THR A 125 -37.32 51.00 -9.65
N THR A 126 -37.39 50.11 -8.65
CA THR A 126 -36.69 48.82 -8.80
C THR A 126 -37.36 47.67 -8.04
N TYR A 127 -37.67 46.59 -8.78
CA TYR A 127 -38.11 45.29 -8.27
C TYR A 127 -36.94 44.62 -7.55
N PHE A 128 -36.71 44.98 -6.28
CA PHE A 128 -35.77 44.24 -5.45
C PHE A 128 -36.39 42.92 -4.98
N TYR A 129 -35.57 41.86 -4.91
CA TYR A 129 -36.01 40.55 -4.44
C TYR A 129 -36.45 40.60 -2.96
N LEU A 130 -37.34 39.69 -2.58
CA LEU A 130 -37.84 39.55 -1.20
C LEU A 130 -36.72 39.33 -0.16
N GLU A 131 -35.55 38.83 -0.56
CA GLU A 131 -34.41 38.63 0.36
C GLU A 131 -33.42 39.80 0.37
N ASP A 132 -33.68 40.85 -0.41
CA ASP A 132 -32.83 42.03 -0.41
C ASP A 132 -33.02 42.79 0.90
N PHE A 133 -31.97 42.88 1.71
CA PHE A 133 -32.03 43.56 2.99
C PHE A 133 -32.37 45.06 2.84
N ARG A 134 -32.21 45.66 1.65
CA ARG A 134 -32.63 47.04 1.39
C ARG A 134 -34.15 47.21 1.36
N THR A 135 -34.90 46.10 1.18
CA THR A 135 -36.37 46.08 1.21
C THR A 135 -36.92 46.20 2.63
N TYR A 136 -36.27 45.58 3.62
CA TYR A 136 -36.73 45.55 5.02
C TYR A 136 -35.82 46.30 5.99
N GLY A 137 -34.64 46.71 5.55
CA GLY A 137 -33.62 47.31 6.41
C GLY A 137 -34.06 48.62 7.04
N SER A 138 -34.90 49.40 6.36
CA SER A 138 -35.50 50.62 6.92
C SER A 138 -36.55 50.36 7.99
N ALA A 139 -37.15 49.16 8.05
CA ALA A 139 -38.17 48.79 9.03
C ALA A 139 -37.59 48.15 10.31
N ALA A 140 -36.28 47.89 10.32
CA ALA A 140 -35.57 47.24 11.44
C ALA A 140 -34.97 48.25 12.45
N PHE A 141 -35.14 49.55 12.21
CA PHE A 141 -34.68 50.66 13.06
C PHE A 141 -35.82 51.67 13.27
#